data_AF-A0A3D5VLH3-F1
#
_entry.id   AF-A0A3D5VLH3-F1
#
_cell.length_a   1.000
_cell.length_b   1.000
_cell.length_c   1.000
_cell.angle_alpha   90.00
_cell.angle_beta   90.00
_cell.angle_gamma   90.00
#
_symmetry.space_group_name_H-M   'P 1'
#
loop_
_entity.id
_entity.type
_entity.pdbx_description
1 polymer ?
#
loop_
_entity_poly.entity_id
_entity_poly.type
_entity_poly.pdbx_seq_one_letter_code
_entity_poly.pdbx_strand_id
1 'polypeptide(L)'
;MTDRYKAEAEAREAALCEPCRGIQRNWRRAPGHAELVQGENRKEERGGQVVTVTRYRCDRCGSIWDYENNKNNQKAGWSLPRR
;
A
#
# COMPACT_ATOMS: atom_id res chain seq x y z
N MET A 1 16.07 17.46 -1.57
CA MET A 1 15.83 16.06 -1.14
C MET A 1 14.48 15.48 -1.58
N THR A 2 13.59 16.24 -2.23
CA THR A 2 12.27 15.76 -2.71
C THR A 2 12.29 15.07 -4.07
N ASP A 3 13.31 15.34 -4.89
CA ASP A 3 13.40 14.86 -6.27
C ASP A 3 13.64 13.35 -6.37
N ARG A 4 14.67 12.85 -5.68
CA ARG A 4 14.98 11.40 -5.60
C ARG A 4 13.80 10.58 -5.10
N TYR A 5 13.04 11.12 -4.15
CA TYR A 5 11.88 10.43 -3.58
C TYR A 5 10.70 10.33 -4.54
N LYS A 6 10.54 11.29 -5.45
CA LYS A 6 9.55 11.20 -6.53
C LYS A 6 10.02 10.18 -7.57
N ALA A 7 11.29 10.25 -7.99
CA ALA A 7 11.85 9.30 -8.95
C ALA A 7 11.75 7.84 -8.47
N GLU A 8 12.01 7.57 -7.19
CA GLU A 8 11.86 6.23 -6.61
C GLU A 8 10.40 5.78 -6.53
N ALA A 9 9.46 6.69 -6.29
CA ALA A 9 8.03 6.38 -6.36
C ALA A 9 7.63 6.05 -7.80
N GLU A 10 7.97 6.92 -8.75
CA GLU A 10 7.66 6.75 -10.18
C GLU A 10 8.25 5.46 -10.76
N ALA A 11 9.50 5.11 -10.42
CA ALA A 11 10.11 3.85 -10.83
C ALA A 11 9.33 2.63 -10.31
N ARG A 12 8.81 2.72 -9.08
CA ARG A 12 8.01 1.64 -8.49
C ARG A 12 6.63 1.55 -9.10
N GLU A 13 6.04 2.69 -9.47
CA GLU A 13 4.78 2.76 -10.22
C GLU A 13 4.94 2.18 -11.63
N ALA A 14 6.06 2.46 -12.29
CA ALA A 14 6.39 1.91 -13.59
C ALA A 14 6.60 0.37 -13.55
N ALA A 15 7.09 -0.18 -12.44
CA ALA A 15 7.29 -1.61 -12.24
C ALA A 15 6.02 -2.39 -11.86
N LEU A 16 4.89 -1.71 -11.65
CA LEU A 16 3.63 -2.38 -11.31
C LEU A 16 3.03 -3.08 -12.53
N CYS A 17 2.49 -4.28 -12.31
CA CYS A 17 1.60 -4.90 -13.29
C CYS A 17 0.30 -4.10 -13.48
N GLU A 18 -0.40 -4.33 -14.59
CA GLU A 18 -1.68 -3.67 -14.90
C GLU A 18 -2.68 -3.66 -13.73
N PRO A 19 -2.99 -4.79 -13.05
CA PRO A 19 -3.95 -4.77 -11.95
C PRO A 19 -3.43 -4.02 -10.70
N CYS A 20 -2.12 -4.04 -10.44
CA CYS A 20 -1.53 -3.22 -9.37
C CYS A 20 -1.68 -1.72 -9.64
N ARG A 21 -1.59 -1.28 -10.90
CA ARG A 21 -1.81 0.13 -11.28
C ARG A 21 -3.27 0.56 -11.09
N GLY A 22 -4.20 -0.38 -11.20
CA GLY A 22 -5.64 -0.14 -10.96
C GLY A 22 -6.04 -0.05 -9.49
N ILE A 23 -5.16 -0.36 -8.53
CA ILE A 23 -5.50 -0.29 -7.11
C ILE A 23 -5.72 1.17 -6.69
N GLN A 24 -6.91 1.45 -6.15
CA GLN A 24 -7.21 2.77 -5.59
C GLN A 24 -6.49 2.96 -4.26
N ARG A 25 -5.47 3.83 -4.27
CA ARG A 25 -4.64 4.17 -3.11
C ARG A 25 -5.36 5.14 -2.17
N ASN A 26 -4.91 5.14 -0.91
CA ASN A 26 -5.39 6.07 0.11
C ASN A 26 -6.92 6.07 0.23
N TRP A 27 -7.55 4.90 0.07
CA TRP A 27 -8.98 4.76 0.20
C TRP A 27 -9.32 3.49 0.95
N ARG A 28 -10.02 3.65 2.07
CA ARG A 28 -10.36 2.53 2.92
C ARG A 28 -11.41 1.66 2.24
N ARG A 29 -11.27 0.34 2.34
CA ARG A 29 -12.13 -0.66 1.68
C ARG A 29 -12.06 -0.66 0.16
N ALA A 30 -11.11 0.07 -0.43
CA ALA A 30 -10.84 -0.10 -1.86
C ALA A 30 -10.46 -1.55 -2.14
N PRO A 31 -11.00 -2.15 -3.21
CA PRO A 31 -10.63 -3.50 -3.60
C PRO A 31 -9.15 -3.54 -3.98
N GLY A 32 -8.43 -4.55 -3.47
CA GLY A 32 -7.18 -4.99 -4.07
C GLY A 32 -7.47 -5.85 -5.30
N HIS A 33 -6.43 -6.35 -5.97
CA HIS A 33 -6.60 -7.38 -7.00
C HIS A 33 -6.30 -8.77 -6.45
N ALA A 34 -6.73 -9.80 -7.19
CA ALA A 34 -6.71 -11.19 -6.74
C ALA A 34 -5.32 -11.76 -6.45
N GLU A 35 -4.27 -11.22 -7.07
CA GLU A 35 -2.90 -11.75 -6.93
C GLU A 35 -2.13 -11.08 -5.76
N LEU A 36 -2.80 -10.26 -4.95
CA LEU A 36 -2.24 -9.74 -3.70
C LEU A 36 -2.30 -10.81 -2.61
N VAL A 37 -1.15 -11.41 -2.33
CA VAL A 37 -1.00 -12.37 -1.26
C VAL A 37 -0.78 -11.62 0.05
N GLN A 38 -1.62 -11.89 1.04
CA GLN A 38 -1.47 -11.34 2.37
C GLN A 38 -0.23 -11.93 3.06
N GLY A 39 0.62 -11.06 3.59
CA GLY A 39 1.77 -11.42 4.41
C GLY A 39 1.57 -10.97 5.85
N GLU A 40 2.56 -10.24 6.36
CA GLU A 40 2.61 -9.84 7.77
C GLU A 40 1.56 -8.77 8.12
N ASN A 41 0.99 -8.90 9.32
CA ASN A 41 0.19 -7.88 9.96
C ASN A 41 1.00 -7.22 11.09
N ARG A 42 1.03 -5.89 11.10
CA ARG A 42 1.55 -5.10 12.22
C ARG A 42 0.51 -4.12 12.74
N LYS A 43 0.60 -3.80 14.03
CA LYS A 43 -0.16 -2.71 14.65
C LYS A 43 0.78 -1.51 14.75
N GLU A 44 0.33 -0.35 14.27
CA GLU A 44 1.10 0.89 14.36
C GLU A 44 0.28 1.94 15.11
N GLU A 45 0.93 2.75 15.93
CA GLU A 45 0.28 3.92 16.51
C GLU A 45 0.37 5.11 15.54
N ARG A 46 -0.79 5.59 15.08
CA ARG A 46 -0.90 6.83 14.31
C ARG A 46 -1.84 7.79 15.01
N GLY A 47 -1.33 8.96 15.38
CA GLY A 47 -2.14 10.03 15.98
C GLY A 47 -2.85 9.63 17.27
N GLY A 48 -2.20 8.82 18.12
CA GLY A 48 -2.76 8.33 19.38
C GLY A 48 -3.77 7.18 19.23
N GLN A 49 -3.85 6.56 18.05
CA GLN A 49 -4.71 5.39 17.80
C GLN A 49 -3.90 4.23 17.25
N VAL A 50 -4.22 3.02 17.71
CA VAL A 50 -3.64 1.78 17.18
C VAL A 50 -4.36 1.42 15.88
N VAL A 51 -3.65 1.52 14.76
CA VAL A 51 -4.12 1.09 13.44
C VAL A 51 -3.50 -0.27 13.09
N THR A 52 -4.21 -1.04 12.29
CA THR A 52 -3.71 -2.33 11.77
C THR A 52 -3.25 -2.12 10.34
N VAL A 53 -1.96 -2.32 10.10
CA VAL A 53 -1.38 -2.31 8.76
C VAL A 53 -1.07 -3.73 8.36
N THR A 54 -1.61 -4.15 7.22
CA THR A 54 -1.37 -5.48 6.66
C THR A 54 -0.54 -5.34 5.41
N ARG A 55 0.58 -6.05 5.35
CA ARG A 55 1.44 -6.12 4.19
C ARG A 55 0.93 -7.17 3.22
N TYR A 56 0.92 -6.82 1.95
CA TYR A 56 0.59 -7.67 0.82
C TYR A 56 1.75 -7.68 -0.15
N ARG A 57 1.93 -8.80 -0.84
CA ARG A 57 2.87 -8.96 -1.93
C ARG A 57 2.12 -9.42 -3.16
N CYS A 58 2.27 -8.69 -4.25
CA CYS A 58 1.75 -9.11 -5.54
C CYS A 58 2.56 -10.31 -6.06
N ASP A 59 1.91 -11.43 -6.37
CA ASP A 59 2.57 -12.61 -6.93
C ASP A 59 3.04 -12.38 -8.38
N ARG A 60 2.31 -11.56 -9.14
CA ARG A 60 2.63 -11.25 -10.55
C ARG A 60 3.87 -10.39 -10.74
N CYS A 61 3.97 -9.26 -10.03
CA CYS A 61 5.08 -8.30 -10.21
C CYS A 61 5.99 -8.16 -8.99
N GLY A 62 5.71 -8.90 -7.90
CA GLY A 62 6.52 -8.86 -6.68
C GLY A 62 6.37 -7.59 -5.86
N SER A 63 5.54 -6.63 -6.27
CA SER A 63 5.39 -5.35 -5.57
C SER A 63 4.77 -5.53 -4.19
N ILE A 64 5.33 -4.81 -3.22
CA ILE A 64 4.83 -4.79 -1.84
C ILE A 64 3.82 -3.66 -1.69
N TRP A 65 2.70 -3.98 -1.07
CA TRP A 65 1.60 -3.07 -0.74
C TRP A 65 1.34 -3.14 0.75
N ASP A 66 1.14 -2.01 1.41
CA ASP A 66 0.63 -1.96 2.77
C ASP A 66 -0.82 -1.47 2.72
N TYR A 67 -1.72 -2.18 3.39
CA TYR A 67 -3.12 -1.77 3.57
C TYR A 67 -3.33 -1.36 5.02
N GLU A 68 -3.64 -0.09 5.24
CA GLU A 68 -3.97 0.43 6.57
C GLU A 68 -5.49 0.39 6.81
N ASN A 69 -5.93 -0.40 7.78
CA ASN A 69 -7.31 -0.39 8.25
C ASN A 69 -7.47 0.55 9.44
N ASN A 70 -7.55 1.85 9.16
CA ASN A 70 -7.89 2.86 10.16
C ASN A 70 -9.36 3.26 10.03
N LYS A 71 -10.18 2.97 11.05
CA LYS A 71 -11.62 3.27 10.97
C LYS A 71 -11.95 4.77 10.91
N ASN A 72 -11.07 5.60 11.47
CA ASN A 72 -11.24 7.04 11.61
C ASN A 72 -10.59 7.83 10.47
N ASN A 73 -9.85 7.16 9.58
CA ASN A 73 -9.22 7.80 8.44
C ASN A 73 -9.69 7.12 7.15
N GLN A 74 -10.61 7.75 6.43
CA GLN A 74 -11.08 7.23 5.14
C GLN A 74 -9.99 7.27 4.06
N LYS A 75 -8.97 8.13 4.25
CA LYS A 75 -7.77 8.16 3.42
C LYS A 75 -6.75 7.08 3.78
N ALA A 76 -7.01 6.27 4.81
CA ALA A 76 -6.21 5.07 5.09
C ALA A 76 -6.64 3.94 4.16
N GLY A 77 -5.69 3.22 3.58
CA GLY A 77 -5.98 2.15 2.65
C GLY A 77 -4.70 1.63 2.02
N TRP A 78 -4.76 1.32 0.72
CA TRP A 78 -3.61 0.84 -0.03
C TRP A 78 -2.53 1.92 -0.19
N SER A 79 -1.29 1.54 0.08
CA SER A 79 -0.11 2.36 -0.08
C SER A 79 1.08 1.51 -0.53
N LEU A 80 1.99 2.09 -1.30
CA LEU A 80 3.27 1.49 -1.64
C LEU A 80 4.30 1.92 -0.59
N PRO A 81 4.71 1.03 0.36
CA PRO A 81 5.62 1.40 1.44
C PRO A 81 6.99 1.74 0.89
N ARG A 82 7.64 2.80 1.35
CA ARG A 82 9.01 3.17 0.93
C ARG A 82 9.99 2.03 1.27
N ARG A 83 10.93 1.72 0.38
CA ARG A 83 11.99 0.75 0.63
C ARG A 83 13.21 1.45 1.21
#